data_AF-W1YLC1-F1
#
_entry.id   AF-W1YLC1-F1
#
_cell.length_a   1.000
_cell.length_b   1.000
_cell.length_c   1.000
_cell.angle_alpha   90.00
_cell.angle_beta   90.00
_cell.angle_gamma   90.00
#
_symmetry.space_group_name_H-M   'P 1'
#
loop_
_entity.id
_entity.type
_entity.pdbx_description
1 polymer ?
#
loop_
_entity_poly.entity_id
_entity_poly.type
_entity_poly.pdbx_seq_one_letter_code
_entity_poly.pdbx_strand_id
1 'polypeptide(L)'
;VVASAKRRTTKDNLMQGIGEALDAILQHFDTTNIDQVTLSTTVVTNTIVEEKEQVVDLFVVTGPGRNVDDIFPVNPIYLQGYTDHRGIVVERTPTNAV
;
A
#
# COMPACT_ATOMS: atom_id res chain seq x y z
N VAL A 1 -31.18 -3.78 -0.17
CA VAL A 1 -30.41 -3.49 -1.39
C VAL A 1 -31.36 -2.87 -2.39
N VAL A 2 -31.10 -1.64 -2.85
CA VAL A 2 -32.00 -0.90 -3.78
C VAL A 2 -31.67 -1.17 -5.24
N ALA A 3 -30.40 -1.44 -5.56
CA ALA A 3 -29.94 -1.90 -6.86
C ALA A 3 -28.63 -2.69 -6.69
N SER A 4 -28.34 -3.59 -7.63
CA SER A 4 -27.09 -4.33 -7.67
C SER A 4 -26.73 -4.65 -9.11
N ALA A 5 -25.45 -4.55 -9.45
CA ALA A 5 -24.92 -4.97 -10.73
C ALA A 5 -23.67 -5.82 -10.54
N LYS A 6 -23.47 -6.76 -11.45
CA LYS A 6 -22.22 -7.50 -11.59
C LYS A 6 -21.67 -7.25 -12.99
N ARG A 7 -20.39 -6.91 -13.06
CA ARG A 7 -19.63 -6.77 -14.31
C ARG A 7 -18.34 -7.56 -14.19
N ARG A 8 -17.77 -7.89 -15.35
CA ARG A 8 -16.48 -8.56 -15.41
C ARG A 8 -15.42 -7.57 -14.92
N THR A 9 -14.52 -8.01 -14.05
CA THR A 9 -13.39 -7.20 -13.62
C THR A 9 -12.42 -6.98 -14.79
N THR A 10 -12.09 -5.73 -15.07
CA THR A 10 -11.11 -5.32 -16.09
C THR A 10 -9.76 -5.10 -15.43
N LYS A 11 -8.96 -6.17 -15.26
CA LYS A 11 -7.71 -6.12 -14.46
C LYS A 11 -6.74 -5.02 -14.92
N ASP A 12 -6.58 -4.82 -16.22
CA ASP A 12 -5.64 -3.83 -16.79
C ASP A 12 -6.17 -2.39 -16.72
N ASN A 13 -7.47 -2.21 -16.49
CA ASN A 13 -8.11 -0.90 -16.32
C ASN A 13 -9.34 -1.03 -15.41
N LEU A 14 -9.11 -1.09 -14.10
CA LEU A 14 -10.16 -1.35 -13.11
C LEU A 14 -11.31 -0.35 -13.18
N MET A 15 -11.02 0.90 -13.53
CA MET A 15 -12.02 1.97 -13.62
C MET A 15 -13.07 1.69 -14.69
N GLN A 16 -12.72 0.97 -15.76
CA GLN A 16 -13.68 0.58 -16.78
C GLN A 16 -14.77 -0.33 -16.19
N GLY A 17 -14.41 -1.44 -15.56
CA GLY A 17 -15.37 -2.39 -14.99
C GLY A 17 -16.15 -1.81 -13.81
N ILE A 18 -15.53 -0.92 -13.03
CA ILE A 18 -16.24 -0.16 -11.98
C ILE A 18 -17.29 0.76 -12.62
N GLY A 19 -16.91 1.51 -13.65
CA GLY A 19 -17.82 2.38 -14.40
C GLY A 19 -19.00 1.62 -14.98
N GLU A 20 -18.75 0.49 -15.67
CA GLU A 20 -19.81 -0.37 -16.22
C GLU A 20 -20.78 -0.90 -15.15
N ALA A 21 -20.31 -1.13 -13.93
CA ALA A 21 -21.13 -1.57 -12.81
C ALA A 21 -21.94 -0.41 -12.22
N LEU A 22 -21.34 0.77 -12.10
CA LEU A 22 -22.01 1.99 -11.67
C LEU A 22 -23.10 2.41 -12.68
N ASP A 23 -22.80 2.43 -13.98
CA ASP A 23 -23.78 2.74 -15.03
C ASP A 23 -25.00 1.82 -14.94
N ALA A 24 -24.78 0.53 -14.69
CA ALA A 24 -25.84 -0.45 -14.57
C ALA A 24 -26.75 -0.25 -13.34
N ILE A 25 -26.21 0.23 -12.21
CA ILE A 25 -27.03 0.53 -11.03
C ILE A 25 -27.65 1.92 -11.11
N LEU A 26 -27.03 2.88 -11.81
CA LEU A 26 -27.46 4.28 -11.84
C LEU A 26 -28.47 4.60 -12.96
N GLN A 27 -28.77 3.66 -13.85
CA GLN A 27 -29.77 3.82 -14.93
C GLN A 27 -31.11 4.44 -14.49
N HIS A 28 -31.49 4.27 -13.22
CA HIS A 28 -32.74 4.78 -12.66
C HIS A 28 -32.56 5.58 -11.36
N PHE A 29 -31.35 6.04 -11.04
CA PHE A 29 -31.06 6.78 -9.81
C PHE A 29 -30.48 8.17 -10.12
N ASP A 30 -30.98 9.17 -9.40
CA ASP A 30 -30.42 10.50 -9.40
C ASP A 30 -29.14 10.51 -8.55
N THR A 31 -28.00 10.74 -9.22
CA THR A 31 -26.67 10.72 -8.62
C THR A 31 -26.42 11.86 -7.63
N THR A 32 -27.25 12.91 -7.65
CA THR A 32 -27.13 14.03 -6.69
C THR A 32 -27.47 13.61 -5.25
N ASN A 33 -28.12 12.46 -5.06
CA ASN A 33 -28.44 11.90 -3.74
C ASN A 33 -27.34 10.97 -3.20
N ILE A 34 -26.18 10.88 -3.86
CA ILE A 34 -25.06 10.02 -3.42
C ILE A 34 -24.06 10.85 -2.64
N ASP A 35 -24.08 10.74 -1.31
CA ASP A 35 -23.12 11.43 -0.43
C ASP A 35 -21.76 10.72 -0.34
N GLN A 36 -21.75 9.39 -0.50
CA GLN A 36 -20.56 8.58 -0.28
C GLN A 36 -20.55 7.34 -1.18
N VAL A 37 -19.35 6.98 -1.66
CA VAL A 37 -19.07 5.70 -2.31
C VAL A 37 -18.00 4.98 -1.50
N THR A 38 -18.26 3.72 -1.16
CA THR A 38 -17.26 2.84 -0.53
C THR A 38 -16.80 1.81 -1.55
N LEU A 39 -15.50 1.79 -1.83
CA LEU A 39 -14.89 0.82 -2.74
C LEU A 39 -14.04 -0.16 -1.95
N SER A 40 -14.39 -1.44 -2.00
CA SER A 40 -13.56 -2.54 -1.50
C SER A 40 -13.04 -3.34 -2.69
N THR A 41 -11.72 -3.54 -2.77
CA THR A 41 -11.09 -4.28 -3.86
C THR A 41 -10.07 -5.28 -3.32
N THR A 42 -9.74 -6.28 -4.12
CA THR A 42 -8.69 -7.25 -3.81
C THR A 42 -7.37 -6.93 -4.52
N VAL A 43 -7.20 -5.72 -5.06
CA VAL A 43 -6.03 -5.38 -5.88
C VAL A 43 -4.73 -5.62 -5.10
N VAL A 44 -4.63 -5.08 -3.89
CA VAL A 44 -3.46 -5.24 -3.02
C VAL A 44 -3.21 -6.70 -2.68
N THR A 45 -4.25 -7.43 -2.27
CA THR A 45 -4.12 -8.86 -1.93
C THR A 45 -3.65 -9.68 -3.13
N ASN A 46 -4.19 -9.42 -4.32
CA ASN A 46 -3.77 -10.10 -5.54
C ASN A 46 -2.34 -9.72 -5.91
N THR A 47 -1.95 -8.45 -5.75
CA THR A 47 -0.56 -8.01 -6.00
C THR A 47 0.42 -8.79 -5.13
N ILE A 48 0.15 -8.93 -3.82
CA ILE A 48 1.00 -9.67 -2.88
C ILE A 48 1.04 -11.17 -3.22
N VAL A 49 -0.12 -11.78 -3.47
CA VAL A 49 -0.20 -13.23 -3.75
C VAL A 49 0.39 -13.60 -5.13
N GLU A 50 0.27 -12.71 -6.10
CA GLU A 50 0.82 -12.88 -7.45
C GLU A 50 2.29 -12.42 -7.56
N GLU A 51 2.92 -11.94 -6.47
CA GLU A 51 4.29 -11.42 -6.44
C GLU A 51 4.54 -10.33 -7.50
N LYS A 52 3.58 -9.39 -7.62
CA LYS A 52 3.57 -8.30 -8.61
C LYS A 52 3.83 -6.92 -8.01
N GLU A 53 4.23 -6.87 -6.75
CA GLU A 53 4.69 -5.65 -6.11
C GLU A 53 5.94 -5.08 -6.76
N GLN A 54 6.14 -3.77 -6.61
CA GLN A 54 7.38 -3.12 -7.03
C GLN A 54 8.51 -3.49 -6.06
N VAL A 55 9.71 -3.71 -6.61
CA VAL A 55 10.92 -3.89 -5.80
C VAL A 55 11.20 -2.60 -5.02
N VAL A 56 11.51 -2.75 -3.73
CA VAL A 56 11.85 -1.66 -2.82
C VAL A 56 13.11 -2.00 -2.03
N ASP A 57 13.86 -0.98 -1.63
CA ASP A 57 15.00 -1.13 -0.73
C ASP A 57 14.57 -0.94 0.73
N LEU A 58 15.15 -1.73 1.64
CA LEU A 58 14.95 -1.62 3.07
C LEU A 58 16.18 -0.93 3.71
N PHE A 59 16.00 0.30 4.19
CA PHE A 59 17.04 1.01 4.95
C PHE A 59 16.82 0.85 6.46
N VAL A 60 17.86 0.43 7.19
CA VAL A 60 17.76 0.16 8.64
C VAL A 60 18.84 0.89 9.40
N VAL A 61 18.43 1.66 10.41
CA VAL A 61 19.31 2.24 11.43
C VAL A 61 19.25 1.34 12.66
N THR A 62 20.31 0.58 12.91
CA THR A 62 20.30 -0.52 13.88
C THR A 62 20.48 -0.07 15.34
N GLY A 63 21.10 1.09 15.56
CA GLY A 63 21.53 1.54 16.89
C GLY A 63 22.58 0.60 17.52
N PRO A 64 23.02 0.86 18.75
CA PRO A 64 24.06 0.10 19.45
C PRO A 64 23.56 -1.22 20.06
N GLY A 65 22.32 -1.61 19.78
CA GLY A 65 21.62 -2.67 20.47
C GLY A 65 21.89 -4.06 19.91
N ARG A 66 20.82 -4.75 19.56
CA ARG A 66 20.83 -6.14 19.10
C ARG A 66 21.43 -6.22 17.69
N ASN A 67 22.26 -7.23 17.43
CA ASN A 67 22.60 -7.61 16.06
C ASN A 67 21.32 -8.08 15.34
N VAL A 68 20.97 -7.40 14.25
CA VAL A 68 19.78 -7.64 13.42
C VAL A 68 20.09 -8.41 12.13
N ASP A 69 21.28 -8.99 12.01
CA ASP A 69 21.62 -9.87 10.90
C ASP A 69 20.62 -11.02 10.81
N ASP A 70 20.22 -11.32 9.57
CA ASP A 70 19.30 -12.41 9.20
C ASP A 70 17.89 -12.36 9.83
N ILE A 71 17.45 -11.22 10.39
CA ILE A 71 16.07 -11.08 10.92
C ILE A 71 15.06 -10.62 9.88
N PHE A 72 15.54 -10.01 8.79
CA PHE A 72 14.68 -9.46 7.75
C PHE A 72 14.50 -10.46 6.61
N PRO A 73 13.31 -10.49 5.97
CA PRO A 73 13.04 -11.38 4.84
C PRO A 73 13.75 -10.93 3.54
N VAL A 74 14.50 -9.84 3.59
CA VAL A 74 15.24 -9.22 2.49
C VAL A 74 16.61 -8.77 2.99
N ASN A 75 17.54 -8.46 2.08
CA ASN A 75 18.83 -7.88 2.43
C ASN A 75 18.70 -6.38 2.69
N PRO A 76 18.82 -5.89 3.93
CA PRO A 76 18.72 -4.46 4.22
C PRO A 76 20.02 -3.70 3.87
N ILE A 77 19.87 -2.40 3.66
CA ILE A 77 20.96 -1.43 3.62
C ILE A 77 21.08 -0.83 5.01
N TYR A 78 22.18 -1.13 5.70
CA TYR A 78 22.43 -0.61 7.04
C TYR A 78 23.01 0.81 6.99
N LEU A 79 22.37 1.71 7.73
CA LEU A 79 22.79 3.09 7.87
C LEU A 79 23.36 3.32 9.27
N GLN A 80 24.40 4.16 9.35
CA GLN A 80 24.89 4.68 10.61
C GLN A 80 23.85 5.60 11.23
N GLY A 81 23.74 5.58 12.56
CA GLY A 81 22.83 6.46 13.30
C GLY A 81 22.21 5.75 14.50
N TYR A 82 21.69 6.55 15.42
CA TYR A 82 20.99 6.07 16.59
C TYR A 82 20.13 7.17 17.21
N THR A 83 18.82 6.88 17.32
CA THR A 83 17.90 7.61 18.20
C THR A 83 17.53 6.69 19.33
N ASP A 84 17.73 7.13 20.57
CA ASP A 84 17.37 6.31 21.72
C ASP A 84 15.83 6.24 21.92
N HIS A 85 15.40 5.40 22.86
CA HIS A 85 13.98 5.21 23.19
C HIS A 85 13.28 6.47 23.73
N ARG A 86 14.03 7.55 24.05
CA ARG A 86 13.50 8.84 24.51
C ARG A 86 13.34 9.83 23.34
N GLY A 87 13.72 9.43 22.13
CA GLY A 87 13.71 10.30 20.95
C GLY A 87 14.96 11.20 20.87
N ILE A 88 15.99 10.95 21.67
CA ILE A 88 17.24 11.73 21.62
C ILE A 88 18.12 11.16 20.51
N VAL A 89 18.53 12.02 19.57
CA VAL A 89 19.50 11.66 18.54
C VAL A 89 20.89 11.60 19.18
N VAL A 90 21.37 10.38 19.42
CA VAL A 90 22.68 10.09 20.01
C VAL A 90 23.75 10.08 18.92
N GLU A 91 23.42 9.54 17.75
CA GLU A 91 24.29 9.53 16.58
C GLU A 91 23.48 9.86 15.33
N ARG A 92 23.97 10.81 14.52
CA ARG A 92 23.28 11.24 13.30
C ARG A 92 23.64 10.36 12.13
N THR A 93 22.65 10.01 11.32
CA THR A 93 22.86 9.45 9.99
C THR A 93 23.45 10.52 9.08
N PRO A 94 24.60 10.27 8.43
CA PRO A 94 25.18 11.22 7.48
C PRO A 94 24.23 11.51 6.32
N THR A 95 24.15 12.76 5.87
CA THR A 95 23.27 13.19 4.77
C THR A 95 23.67 12.63 3.40
N ASN A 96 24.87 12.06 3.28
CA ASN A 96 25.41 11.42 2.08
C ASN A 96 25.40 9.88 2.18
N ALA A 97 24.67 9.31 3.14
CA ALA A 97 24.62 7.86 3.35
C ALA A 97 23.71 7.12 2.34
N VAL A 98 23.05 7.83 1.42
CA VAL A 98 22.17 7.31 0.36
C VAL A 98 22.52 8.00 -0.95
#